data_AF-A0A7C4F9V4-F1
#
_entry.id   AF-A0A7C4F9V4-F1
#
_cell.length_a   1.000
_cell.length_b   1.000
_cell.length_c   1.000
_cell.angle_alpha   90.00
_cell.angle_beta   90.00
_cell.angle_gamma   90.00
#
_symmetry.space_group_name_H-M   'P 1'
#
loop_
_entity.id
_entity.type
_entity.pdbx_description
1 polymer ?
#
loop_
_entity_poly.entity_id
_entity_poly.type
_entity_poly.pdbx_seq_one_letter_code
_entity_poly.pdbx_strand_id
1 'polypeptide(L)' 'MSEPVSASKDIIVGATIAFGGLAPAVAIGLIVSKALEAIGRNPEAASKVQTVMILGVAFAEAIAIYSLVVALILKFV' A
#
# COMPACT_ATOMS: atom_id res chain seq x y z
N MET A 1 -6.28 -22.51 26.63
CA MET A 1 -7.08 -21.59 25.81
C MET A 1 -7.43 -22.33 24.53
N SER A 2 -8.71 -22.55 24.24
CA SER A 2 -9.21 -23.43 23.18
C SER A 2 -8.79 -22.97 21.77
N GLU A 3 -8.18 -23.86 20.98
CA GLU A 3 -7.74 -23.66 19.59
C GLU A 3 -8.61 -22.76 18.66
N PRO A 4 -9.96 -22.81 18.68
CA PRO A 4 -10.79 -21.99 17.79
C PRO A 4 -10.55 -20.48 17.86
N VAL A 5 -10.16 -19.92 19.02
CA VAL A 5 -9.94 -18.47 19.15
C VAL A 5 -8.65 -18.02 18.44
N SER A 6 -7.64 -18.89 18.37
CA SER A 6 -6.37 -18.59 17.67
C SER A 6 -6.57 -18.54 16.15
N ALA A 7 -7.36 -19.47 15.60
CA ALA A 7 -7.64 -19.51 14.17
C ALA A 7 -8.43 -18.29 13.69
N SER A 8 -9.42 -17.83 14.47
CA SER A 8 -10.17 -16.61 14.16
C SER A 8 -9.28 -15.36 14.18
N LYS A 9 -8.34 -15.28 15.12
CA LYS A 9 -7.40 -14.16 15.24
C LYS A 9 -6.49 -14.06 14.00
N ASP A 10 -5.97 -15.18 13.51
CA ASP A 10 -5.08 -15.21 12.35
C ASP A 10 -5.80 -14.83 11.04
N ILE A 11 -7.07 -15.23 10.89
CA ILE A 11 -7.90 -14.82 9.76
C ILE A 11 -8.11 -13.30 9.77
N ILE A 12 -8.40 -12.72 10.95
CA ILE A 12 -8.58 -11.27 11.09
C ILE A 12 -7.29 -10.52 10.73
N VAL A 13 -6.14 -10.97 11.23
CA VAL A 13 -4.83 -10.37 10.92
C VAL A 13 -4.55 -10.41 9.41
N GLY A 14 -4.77 -11.56 8.76
CA GLY A 14 -4.61 -11.70 7.32
C GLY A 14 -5.55 -10.79 6.53
N ALA A 15 -6.82 -10.71 6.96
CA ALA A 15 -7.81 -9.84 6.34
C ALA A 15 -7.44 -8.35 6.46
N THR A 16 -6.94 -7.91 7.63
CA THR A 16 -6.50 -6.51 7.83
C THR A 16 -5.47 -6.11 6.79
N ILE A 17 -4.41 -6.90 6.62
CA ILE A 17 -3.36 -6.63 5.62
C ILE A 17 -3.94 -6.67 4.21
N ALA A 18 -4.73 -7.71 3.88
CA ALA A 18 -5.31 -7.87 2.56
C ALA A 18 -6.15 -6.65 2.15
N PHE A 19 -7.11 -6.24 2.99
CA PHE A 19 -7.96 -5.09 2.70
C PHE A 19 -7.21 -3.76 2.74
N GLY A 20 -6.29 -3.60 3.68
CA GLY A 20 -5.50 -2.37 3.79
C GLY A 20 -4.51 -2.15 2.65
N GLY A 21 -4.11 -3.21 1.95
CA GLY A 21 -3.24 -3.14 0.77
C GLY A 21 -3.96 -2.85 -0.55
N LEU A 22 -5.28 -3.09 -0.65
CA LEU A 22 -6.01 -2.97 -1.92
C LEU A 22 -6.04 -1.53 -2.46
N ALA A 23 -6.43 -0.57 -1.64
CA ALA A 23 -6.53 0.83 -2.07
C ALA A 23 -5.16 1.43 -2.42
N PRO A 24 -4.09 1.22 -1.62
CA PRO A 24 -2.72 1.61 -1.97
C PRO A 24 -2.24 0.99 -3.29
N ALA A 25 -2.46 -0.30 -3.51
CA ALA A 25 -2.06 -0.98 -4.73
C ALA A 25 -2.67 -0.33 -5.98
N VAL A 26 -3.97 -0.02 -5.92
CA VAL A 26 -4.67 0.69 -7.02
C VAL A 26 -4.13 2.10 -7.18
N ALA A 27 -3.98 2.86 -6.10
CA ALA A 27 -3.47 4.23 -6.14
C ALA A 27 -2.06 4.30 -6.75
N ILE A 28 -1.15 3.40 -6.32
CA ILE A 28 0.21 3.31 -6.84
C ILE A 28 0.20 2.99 -8.33
N GLY A 29 -0.61 2.01 -8.75
CA GLY A 29 -0.77 1.65 -10.16
C GLY A 29 -1.20 2.86 -11.02
N LEU A 30 -2.17 3.64 -10.53
CA LEU A 30 -2.64 4.84 -11.22
C LEU A 30 -1.57 5.96 -11.25
N ILE A 31 -0.91 6.22 -10.12
CA ILE A 31 0.15 7.24 -10.03
C ILE A 31 1.28 6.94 -11.01
N VAL A 32 1.76 5.70 -11.00
CA VAL A 32 2.86 5.26 -11.87
C VAL A 32 2.43 5.28 -13.34
N SER A 33 1.23 4.79 -13.67
CA SER A 33 0.70 4.84 -15.03
C SER A 33 0.65 6.28 -15.58
N LYS A 34 0.14 7.24 -14.80
CA LYS A 34 0.07 8.64 -15.21
C LYS A 34 1.43 9.31 -15.30
N ALA A 35 2.35 8.97 -14.41
CA ALA A 35 3.73 9.43 -14.50
C ALA A 35 4.38 8.92 -15.79
N LEU A 36 4.22 7.64 -16.14
CA LEU A 36 4.78 7.07 -17.37
C LEU A 36 4.16 7.68 -18.64
N GLU A 37 2.84 7.92 -18.65
CA GLU A 37 2.18 8.65 -19.74
C GLU A 37 2.77 10.07 -19.91
N ALA A 38 2.98 10.80 -18.81
CA ALA A 38 3.54 12.14 -18.84
C ALA A 38 5.00 12.15 -19.35
N ILE A 39 5.81 11.20 -18.89
CA ILE A 39 7.21 11.03 -19.32
C ILE A 39 7.28 10.65 -20.80
N GLY A 40 6.42 9.74 -21.26
CA GLY A 40 6.36 9.34 -22.67
C GLY A 40 6.00 10.50 -23.61
N ARG A 41 5.18 11.45 -23.15
CA ARG A 41 4.82 12.66 -23.92
C ARG A 41 5.89 13.74 -23.86
N ASN A 42 6.61 13.86 -22.75
CA ASN A 42 7.70 14.81 -22.59
C ASN A 42 8.90 14.17 -21.85
N PRO A 43 9.84 13.56 -22.59
CA PRO A 43 10.99 12.88 -22.00
C PRO A 43 11.92 13.81 -21.21
N GLU A 44 12.00 15.09 -21.57
CA GLU A 44 12.84 16.07 -20.89
C GLU A 44 12.37 16.37 -19.46
N ALA A 45 11.08 16.15 -19.18
CA ALA A 45 10.49 16.35 -17.86
C ALA A 45 10.65 15.13 -16.92
N ALA A 46 11.32 14.06 -17.35
CA ALA A 46 11.35 12.78 -16.65
C ALA A 46 11.80 12.88 -15.19
N SER A 47 12.89 13.59 -14.93
CA SER A 47 13.45 13.75 -13.57
C SER A 47 12.45 14.41 -12.63
N LYS A 48 11.77 15.48 -13.08
CA LYS A 48 10.78 16.22 -12.30
C LYS A 48 9.53 15.37 -12.03
N VAL A 49 9.05 14.64 -13.04
CA VAL A 49 7.89 13.75 -12.89
C VAL A 49 8.21 12.61 -11.92
N GLN A 50 9.40 12.01 -12.02
CA GLN A 50 9.82 10.91 -11.16
C GLN A 50 9.85 11.32 -9.68
N THR A 51 10.34 12.51 -9.35
CA THR A 51 10.35 13.00 -7.96
C THR A 51 8.93 13.07 -7.38
N VAL A 52 7.98 13.66 -8.12
CA VAL A 52 6.59 13.80 -7.64
C VAL A 52 5.88 12.44 -7.60
N MET A 53 6.16 11.56 -8.58
CA MET A 53 5.65 10.19 -8.61
C MET A 53 6.09 9.41 -7.37
N ILE A 54 7.38 9.42 -7.03
CA ILE A 54 7.91 8.71 -5.87
C ILE A 54 7.26 9.22 -4.58
N LEU A 55 7.12 10.54 -4.44
CA LEU A 55 6.45 11.12 -3.27
C LEU A 55 4.98 10.69 -3.17
N GLY A 56 4.25 10.69 -4.30
CA GLY A 56 2.87 10.20 -4.36
C GLY A 56 2.75 8.72 -3.99
N VAL A 57 3.66 7.88 -4.51
CA VAL A 57 3.73 6.45 -4.18
C VAL A 57 4.02 6.26 -2.69
N ALA A 58 4.95 7.02 -2.10
CA ALA A 58 5.27 6.93 -0.68
C ALA A 58 4.07 7.27 0.21
N PHE A 59 3.28 8.28 -0.15
CA PHE A 59 2.06 8.62 0.58
C PHE A 59 0.96 7.56 0.43
N ALA A 60 0.81 6.98 -0.76
CA ALA A 60 -0.12 5.88 -0.97
C ALA A 60 0.29 4.63 -0.15
N GLU A 61 1.59 4.31 -0.14
CA GLU A 61 2.15 3.18 0.60
C GLU A 61 2.01 3.33 2.12
N ALA A 62 2.05 4.57 2.65
CA ALA A 62 1.88 4.82 4.08
C ALA A 62 0.57 4.23 4.63
N ILE A 63 -0.49 4.18 3.82
CA ILE A 63 -1.77 3.58 4.19
C ILE A 63 -1.63 2.05 4.37
N ALA A 64 -0.91 1.38 3.46
CA ALA A 64 -0.63 -0.06 3.60
C ALA A 64 0.23 -0.35 4.83
N ILE A 65 1.21 0.52 5.11
CA ILE A 65 2.05 0.43 6.31
C ILE A 65 1.20 0.58 7.59
N TYR A 66 0.23 1.49 7.63
CA TYR A 66 -0.67 1.57 8.79
C TYR A 66 -1.51 0.31 8.96
N SER A 67 -1.97 -0.31 7.87
CA SER A 67 -2.65 -1.59 7.97
C SER A 67 -1.73 -2.70 8.51
N LEU A 68 -0.47 -2.75 8.05
CA LEU A 68 0.53 -3.68 8.58
C LEU A 68 0.77 -3.45 10.08
N VAL A 69 0.90 -2.20 10.52
CA VAL A 69 1.08 -1.87 11.95
C VAL A 69 -0.12 -2.36 12.76
N VAL A 70 -1.35 -2.12 12.31
CA VAL A 70 -2.55 -2.62 13.00
C VAL A 70 -2.57 -4.14 13.03
N ALA A 71 -2.22 -4.82 11.93
CA ALA A 71 -2.15 -6.28 11.89
C ALA A 71 -1.11 -6.86 12.87
N LEU A 72 0.05 -6.20 13.02
CA LEU A 72 1.07 -6.59 14.00
C LEU A 72 0.60 -6.37 15.43
N ILE A 73 -0.08 -5.25 15.71
CA ILE A 73 -0.70 -5.01 17.02
C ILE A 73 -1.72 -6.10 17.31
N LEU A 74 -2.63 -6.38 16.36
CA LEU A 74 -3.61 -7.45 16.51
C LEU A 74 -2.96 -8.80 16.76
N LYS A 75 -1.82 -9.12 16.14
CA LYS A 75 -1.16 -10.42 16.30
C LYS A 75 -0.50 -10.58 17.67
N PHE A 76 0.24 -9.56 18.13
CA PHE A 76 1.20 -9.69 19.24
C PHE A 76 0.78 -8.99 20.53
N VAL A 77 -0.19 -8.07 20.47
CA VAL A 77 -0.82 -7.42 21.63
C VAL A 77 -2.16 -8.09 21.92
#